data_AF-A0AAW7T2Q7-F1
#
_entry.id   AF-A0AAW7T2Q7-F1
#
_cell.length_a   1.000
_cell.length_b   1.000
_cell.length_c   1.000
_cell.angle_alpha   90.00
_cell.angle_beta   90.00
_cell.angle_gamma   90.00
#
_symmetry.space_group_name_H-M   'P 1'
#
loop_
_entity.id
_entity.type
_entity.pdbx_description
1 polymer ?
#
loop_
_entity_poly.entity_id
_entity_poly.type
_entity_poly.pdbx_seq_one_letter_code
_entity_poly.pdbx_strand_id
1 'polypeptide(L)' 'MEYCHDAFTLTAAVLRAVCSAMTQEQRLVVAEELRVQGERLNELKDESMVRLAATLSSFAALARGEPDEASEVFRAIRPR' A
#
# COMPACT_ATOMS: atom_id res chain seq x y z
N MET A 1 3.15 -3.64 -20.83
CA MET A 1 3.27 -4.21 -19.47
C MET A 1 2.02 -3.84 -18.69
N GLU A 2 0.95 -4.63 -18.78
CA GLU A 2 -0.34 -4.38 -18.08
C GLU A 2 -0.48 -5.16 -16.76
N TYR A 3 0.15 -6.33 -16.64
CA TYR A 3 0.00 -7.23 -15.48
C TYR A 3 0.34 -6.62 -14.12
N CYS A 4 1.29 -5.68 -14.04
CA CYS A 4 1.70 -5.04 -12.78
C CYS A 4 0.61 -4.08 -12.25
N HIS A 5 -0.15 -3.45 -13.15
CA HIS A 5 -1.25 -2.56 -12.78
C HIS A 5 -2.45 -3.35 -12.27
N ASP A 6 -2.67 -4.54 -12.82
CA ASP A 6 -3.74 -5.43 -12.42
C ASP A 6 -3.51 -5.96 -11.01
N ALA A 7 -2.28 -6.40 -10.69
CA ALA A 7 -1.93 -6.91 -9.36
C ALA A 7 -2.11 -5.86 -8.26
N PHE A 8 -1.62 -4.63 -8.46
CA PHE A 8 -1.82 -3.53 -7.50
C PHE A 8 -3.30 -3.22 -7.32
N THR A 9 -4.03 -3.04 -8.43
CA THR A 9 -5.45 -2.66 -8.40
C THR A 9 -6.31 -3.71 -7.72
N LEU A 10 -6.08 -4.99 -8.03
CA LEU A 10 -6.77 -6.12 -7.42
C LEU A 10 -6.45 -6.22 -5.93
N THR A 11 -5.18 -6.06 -5.54
CA THR A 11 -4.78 -6.09 -4.13
C THR A 11 -5.41 -4.93 -3.34
N ALA A 12 -5.41 -3.72 -3.91
CA ALA A 12 -6.07 -2.56 -3.33
C ALA A 12 -7.60 -2.74 -3.22
N ALA A 13 -8.24 -3.43 -4.17
CA ALA A 13 -9.65 -3.74 -4.10
C ALA A 13 -9.96 -4.76 -2.99
N VAL A 14 -9.17 -5.82 -2.88
CA VAL A 14 -9.29 -6.82 -1.79
C VAL A 14 -9.07 -6.18 -0.44
N LEU A 15 -8.01 -5.39 -0.28
CA LEU A 15 -7.71 -4.70 0.98
C LEU A 15 -8.86 -3.78 1.39
N ARG A 16 -9.40 -2.99 0.45
CA ARG A 16 -10.57 -2.13 0.71
C ARG A 16 -11.80 -2.93 1.12
N ALA A 17 -12.09 -4.04 0.45
CA ALA A 17 -13.22 -4.89 0.79
C ALA A 17 -13.08 -5.47 2.20
N VAL A 18 -11.90 -5.97 2.57
CA VAL A 18 -11.62 -6.49 3.91
C VAL A 18 -11.72 -5.37 4.96
N CYS A 19 -11.03 -4.25 4.75
CA CYS A 19 -11.06 -3.12 5.69
C CYS A 19 -12.47 -2.54 5.87
N SER A 20 -13.34 -2.61 4.86
CA SER A 20 -14.74 -2.13 4.99
C SER A 20 -15.57 -2.92 6.01
N ALA A 21 -15.18 -4.16 6.30
CA ALA A 21 -15.84 -5.02 7.29
C ALA A 21 -15.21 -4.92 8.70
N MET A 22 -14.16 -4.10 8.86
CA MET A 22 -13.38 -3.98 10.10
C MET A 22 -13.72 -2.71 10.87
N THR A 23 -13.53 -2.74 12.18
CA THR A 23 -13.61 -1.51 12.99
C THR A 23 -12.44 -0.58 12.66
N GLN A 24 -12.56 0.71 13.03
CA GLN A 24 -11.47 1.67 12.83
C GLN A 24 -10.17 1.23 13.51
N GLU A 25 -10.24 0.71 14.73
CA GLU A 25 -9.07 0.23 15.47
C GLU A 25 -8.37 -0.93 14.73
N GLN A 26 -9.13 -1.90 14.26
CA GLN A 26 -8.59 -3.04 13.51
C GLN A 26 -7.95 -2.59 12.18
N ARG A 27 -8.53 -1.60 11.51
CA ARG A 27 -7.95 -1.01 10.30
C ARG A 27 -6.62 -0.31 10.57
N LEU A 28 -6.49 0.39 11.70
CA LEU A 28 -5.24 1.04 12.10
C LEU A 28 -4.14 0.02 12.40
N VAL A 29 -4.47 -1.12 12.99
CA VAL A 29 -3.52 -2.24 13.19
C VAL A 29 -2.99 -2.76 11.85
N VAL A 30 -3.87 -2.97 10.86
CA VAL A 30 -3.46 -3.39 9.51
C VAL A 30 -2.59 -2.33 8.85
N ALA A 31 -2.99 -1.05 8.93
CA ALA A 31 -2.22 0.04 8.35
C ALA A 31 -0.81 0.14 8.95
N GLU A 32 -0.69 -0.05 10.26
CA GLU A 32 0.58 -0.02 10.97
C GLU A 32 1.48 -1.20 10.58
N GLU A 33 0.93 -2.41 10.48
CA GLU A 33 1.70 -3.57 10.01
C GLU A 33 2.24 -3.34 8.60
N LEU A 34 1.40 -2.86 7.67
CA LEU A 34 1.82 -2.54 6.30
C LEU A 34 2.92 -1.47 6.26
N ARG A 35 2.82 -0.44 7.11
CA ARG A 35 3.85 0.61 7.24
C ARG A 35 5.18 0.02 7.72
N VAL A 36 5.17 -0.77 8.80
CA VAL A 36 6.37 -1.40 9.37
C VAL A 36 7.05 -2.31 8.35
N GLN A 37 6.28 -3.11 7.60
CA GLN A 37 6.83 -3.95 6.54
C GLN A 37 7.43 -3.11 5.40
N GLY A 38 6.78 -2.01 5.01
CA GLY A 38 7.32 -1.07 4.02
C GLY A 38 8.67 -0.46 4.46
N GLU A 39 8.78 -0.05 5.72
CA GLU A 39 10.02 0.52 6.26
C GLU A 39 11.17 -0.49 6.25
N ARG A 40 10.91 -1.74 6.68
CA ARG A 40 11.89 -2.83 6.60
C ARG A 40 12.39 -3.09 5.19
N LEU A 41 11.50 -3.02 4.20
CA LEU A 41 11.89 -3.21 2.80
C LEU A 41 12.72 -2.05 2.25
N ASN A 42 12.46 -0.81 2.69
CA ASN A 42 13.26 0.36 2.31
C ASN A 42 14.72 0.26 2.80
N GLU A 43 14.97 -0.44 3.91
CA GLU A 43 16.34 -0.65 4.43
C GLU A 43 17.21 -1.53 3.53
N LEU A 44 16.60 -2.37 2.67
CA LEU A 44 17.30 -3.35 1.84
C LEU A 44 18.04 -2.74 0.64
N LYS A 45 17.83 -1.45 0.33
CA LYS A 45 18.48 -0.69 -0.78
C LYS A 45 18.39 -1.32 -2.17
N ASP A 46 17.54 -2.33 -2.35
CA ASP A 46 17.22 -2.95 -3.63
C ASP A 46 16.06 -2.21 -4.31
N GLU A 47 16.19 -1.89 -5.60
CA GLU A 47 15.20 -1.08 -6.32
C GLU A 47 13.82 -1.75 -6.42
N SER A 48 13.76 -3.08 -6.52
CA SER A 48 12.50 -3.82 -6.50
C SER A 48 11.86 -3.78 -5.10
N MET A 49 12.68 -3.82 -4.05
CA MET A 49 12.21 -3.71 -2.66
C MET A 49 11.74 -2.29 -2.33
N VAL A 50 12.40 -1.25 -2.84
CA VAL A 50 11.94 0.14 -2.70
C VAL A 50 10.57 0.35 -3.37
N ARG A 51 10.36 -0.24 -4.56
CA ARG A 51 9.03 -0.20 -5.21
C ARG A 51 7.96 -0.93 -4.41
N LEU A 52 8.31 -2.09 -3.82
CA LEU A 52 7.39 -2.85 -2.97
C LEU A 52 7.11 -2.11 -1.66
N ALA A 53 8.12 -1.51 -1.03
CA ALA A 53 7.97 -0.69 0.17
C ALA A 53 6.96 0.44 -0.04
N ALA A 54 7.07 1.16 -1.15
CA ALA A 54 6.18 2.26 -1.45
C ALA A 54 4.76 1.79 -1.86
N THR A 55 4.65 0.58 -2.43
CA THR A 55 3.35 -0.10 -2.61
C THR A 55 2.68 -0.39 -1.27
N LEU A 56 3.43 -0.90 -0.28
CA LEU A 56 2.92 -1.14 1.06
C LEU A 56 2.52 0.15 1.77
N SER A 57 3.27 1.25 1.58
CA SER A 57 2.87 2.57 2.08
C SER A 57 1.53 3.04 1.49
N SER A 58 1.31 2.81 0.19
CA SER A 58 0.03 3.12 -0.46
C SER A 58 -1.12 2.28 0.12
N PHE A 59 -0.86 1.00 0.41
CA PHE A 59 -1.84 0.11 1.04
C PHE A 59 -2.12 0.47 2.50
N ALA A 60 -1.12 0.95 3.26
CA ALA A 60 -1.31 1.46 4.61
C ALA A 60 -2.30 2.64 4.62
N ALA A 61 -2.14 3.60 3.70
CA ALA A 61 -3.08 4.73 3.55
C ALA A 61 -4.50 4.25 3.16
N LEU A 62 -4.62 3.27 2.26
CA LEU A 62 -5.92 2.67 1.94
C LEU A 62 -6.58 2.02 3.16
N ALA A 63 -5.81 1.31 3.99
CA ALA A 63 -6.32 0.67 5.19
C ALA A 63 -6.84 1.70 6.21
N ARG A 64 -6.21 2.88 6.34
CA ARG A 64 -6.71 3.98 7.18
C ARG A 64 -8.01 4.59 6.68
N GLY A 65 -8.37 4.35 5.41
CA GLY A 65 -9.51 4.99 4.75
C GLY A 65 -9.15 6.34 4.12
N GLU A 66 -7.88 6.55 3.76
CA GLU A 66 -7.34 7.76 3.14
C GLU A 66 -6.98 7.47 1.67
N PRO A 67 -7.98 7.32 0.77
CA PRO A 67 -7.74 6.94 -0.63
C PRO A 67 -6.98 8.00 -1.45
N ASP A 68 -7.06 9.26 -1.05
CA ASP A 68 -6.35 10.37 -1.69
C ASP A 68 -4.85 10.29 -1.40
N GLU A 69 -4.45 10.06 -0.15
CA GLU A 69 -3.05 9.84 0.27
C GLU A 69 -2.46 8.61 -0.43
N ALA A 70 -3.22 7.52 -0.53
CA ALA A 70 -2.79 6.33 -1.27
C ALA A 70 -2.51 6.62 -2.76
N SER A 71 -3.30 7.48 -3.39
CA SER A 71 -3.14 7.86 -4.79
C SER A 71 -1.93 8.76 -5.02
N GLU A 72 -1.64 9.66 -4.08
CA GLU A 72 -0.46 10.53 -4.11
C GLU A 72 0.83 9.72 -3.97
N VAL A 73 0.87 8.81 -2.99
CA VAL A 73 2.00 7.90 -2.78
C VAL A 73 2.21 7.05 -4.03
N PHE A 74 1.16 6.45 -4.59
CA PHE A 74 1.30 5.62 -5.79
C PHE A 74 1.84 6.39 -7.01
N ARG A 75 1.37 7.62 -7.23
CA ARG A 75 1.83 8.47 -8.34
C ARG A 75 3.30 8.88 -8.18
N ALA A 76 3.77 9.13 -6.96
CA ALA A 76 5.16 9.48 -6.70
C ALA A 76 6.15 8.36 -7.06
N ILE A 77 5.70 7.11 -7.11
CA ILE A 77 6.55 5.93 -7.37
C ILE A 77 6.60 5.58 -8.87
N ARG A 78 5.70 6.12 -9.70
CA ARG A 78 5.75 5.89 -11.14
C ARG A 78 6.83 6.77 -11.80
N PRO A 79 7.75 6.19 -12.59
CA PRO A 79 8.58 6.98 -13.49
C PRO A 79 7.69 7.66 -14.54
N ARG A 80 8.01 8.92 -14.88
CA ARG A 80 7.34 9.69 -15.93
C ARG A 80 7.52 9.05 -17.30
#